data_AF-A0A7V3EJJ9-F1
#
_entry.id   AF-A0A7V3EJJ9-F1
#
_cell.length_a   1.000
_cell.length_b   1.000
_cell.length_c   1.000
_cell.angle_alpha   90.00
_cell.angle_beta   90.00
_cell.angle_gamma   90.00
#
_symmetry.space_group_name_H-M   'P 1'
#
loop_
_entity.id
_entity.type
_entity.pdbx_description
1 polymer ?
#
loop_
_entity_poly.entity_id
_entity_poly.type
_entity_poly.pdbx_seq_one_letter_code
_entity_poly.pdbx_strand_id
1 'polypeptide(L)'
;MTKRILLVILLAATLIFSSTLRAQEKSDEEAIKKLIQTAYVDGLQNLGDLEKTRAGFHPDFVLLGLRDGQLTRLPIADWIASTEKRKASGQKPPLTTCKFLQVDITGDAAVVKLELHREGQRIFTDYLSLYKFPDGWKIVGKIYYRH
;
A
#
# COMPACT_ATOMS: atom_id res chain seq x y z
N MET A 1 39.25 20.05 -27.17
CA MET A 1 37.78 20.31 -27.26
C MET A 1 36.94 19.08 -26.92
N THR A 2 37.30 17.89 -27.39
CA THR A 2 36.59 16.62 -27.14
C THR A 2 36.34 16.27 -25.67
N LYS A 3 37.31 16.45 -24.76
CA LYS A 3 37.12 16.18 -23.32
C LYS A 3 36.06 17.08 -22.64
N ARG A 4 35.96 18.35 -23.05
CA ARG A 4 34.96 19.29 -22.51
C ARG A 4 33.55 18.94 -22.99
N ILE A 5 33.41 18.55 -24.27
CA ILE A 5 32.15 18.07 -24.84
C ILE A 5 31.70 16.78 -24.14
N LEU A 6 32.62 15.84 -23.92
CA LEU A 6 32.32 14.58 -23.22
C LEU A 6 31.86 14.83 -21.77
N LEU A 7 32.49 15.77 -21.06
CA LEU A 7 32.10 16.14 -19.70
C LEU A 7 30.69 16.77 -19.66
N VAL A 8 30.36 17.62 -20.62
CA VAL A 8 29.03 18.24 -20.73
C VAL A 8 27.94 17.20 -21.04
N ILE A 9 28.22 16.24 -21.93
CA ILE A 9 27.29 15.14 -22.24
C ILE A 9 27.07 14.26 -21.01
N LEU A 10 28.13 13.91 -20.27
CA LEU A 10 28.02 13.11 -19.05
C LEU A 10 27.19 13.84 -17.98
N LEU A 11 27.43 15.15 -17.79
CA LEU A 11 26.68 15.97 -16.85
C LEU A 11 25.19 16.03 -17.24
N ALA A 12 24.89 16.27 -18.52
CA ALA A 12 23.52 16.26 -19.04
C ALA A 12 22.83 14.90 -18.86
N ALA A 13 23.54 13.79 -19.11
CA ALA A 13 23.02 12.44 -18.91
C ALA A 13 22.67 12.16 -17.43
N THR A 14 23.52 12.60 -16.49
CA THR A 14 23.24 12.45 -15.04
C THR A 14 22.03 13.28 -14.58
N LEU A 15 21.86 14.49 -15.13
CA LEU A 15 20.71 15.36 -14.87
C LEU A 15 19.41 14.73 -15.39
N ILE A 16 19.41 14.20 -16.61
CA ILE A 16 18.25 13.54 -17.21
C ILE A 16 17.90 12.25 -16.45
N PHE A 17 18.89 11.45 -16.07
CA PHE A 17 18.65 10.23 -15.31
C PHE A 17 18.08 10.51 -13.91
N SER A 18 18.55 11.56 -13.25
CA SER A 18 18.03 11.94 -11.92
C SER A 18 16.59 12.46 -11.98
N SER A 19 16.20 13.15 -13.05
CA SER A 19 14.84 13.65 -13.22
C SER A 19 13.85 12.54 -13.55
N THR A 20 14.24 11.55 -14.35
CA THR A 20 13.38 10.39 -14.65
C THR A 20 13.16 9.51 -13.43
N LEU A 21 14.19 9.28 -12.60
CA LEU A 21 14.04 8.55 -11.33
C LEU A 21 13.03 9.22 -10.39
N ARG A 22 13.14 10.55 -10.20
CA ARG A 22 12.21 11.30 -9.35
C ARG A 22 10.77 11.28 -9.89
N ALA A 23 10.60 11.37 -11.21
CA ALA A 23 9.28 11.29 -11.84
C ALA A 23 8.66 9.90 -11.67
N GLN A 24 9.46 8.85 -11.78
CA GLN A 24 9.02 7.47 -11.57
C GLN A 24 8.61 7.23 -10.10
N GLU A 25 9.41 7.67 -9.15
CA GLU A 25 9.13 7.55 -7.71
C GLU A 25 7.82 8.28 -7.33
N LYS A 26 7.61 9.50 -7.82
CA LYS A 26 6.35 10.23 -7.59
C LYS A 26 5.14 9.50 -8.17
N SER A 27 5.28 8.96 -9.38
CA SER A 27 4.24 8.15 -10.03
C SER A 27 3.93 6.87 -9.23
N ASP A 28 4.97 6.22 -8.69
CA ASP A 28 4.81 5.02 -7.85
C ASP A 28 4.17 5.34 -6.50
N GLU A 29 4.53 6.45 -5.86
CA GLU A 29 3.88 6.90 -4.61
C GLU A 29 2.37 7.14 -4.81
N GLU A 30 1.99 7.83 -5.89
CA GLU A 30 0.58 8.07 -6.24
C GLU A 30 -0.16 6.76 -6.54
N ALA A 31 0.49 5.83 -7.27
CA ALA A 31 -0.06 4.52 -7.57
C ALA A 31 -0.29 3.69 -6.30
N ILE A 32 0.68 3.66 -5.38
CA ILE A 32 0.60 2.96 -4.09
C ILE A 32 -0.52 3.55 -3.22
N LYS A 33 -0.61 4.88 -3.10
CA LYS A 33 -1.69 5.52 -2.32
C LYS A 33 -3.06 5.19 -2.89
N LYS A 34 -3.23 5.24 -4.21
CA LYS A 34 -4.48 4.89 -4.90
C LYS A 34 -4.84 3.41 -4.70
N LEU A 35 -3.87 2.52 -4.81
CA LEU A 35 -4.03 1.10 -4.55
C LEU A 35 -4.54 0.86 -3.13
N ILE A 36 -3.87 1.44 -2.13
CA ILE A 36 -4.23 1.31 -0.72
C ILE A 36 -5.63 1.89 -0.46
N GLN A 37 -5.96 3.05 -1.02
CA GLN A 37 -7.29 3.63 -0.88
C GLN A 37 -8.36 2.67 -1.42
N THR A 38 -8.20 2.18 -2.65
CA THR A 38 -9.25 1.42 -3.34
C THR A 38 -9.34 -0.03 -2.88
N ALA A 39 -8.22 -0.75 -2.79
CA ALA A 39 -8.19 -2.17 -2.46
C ALA A 39 -8.32 -2.43 -0.96
N TYR A 40 -7.70 -1.59 -0.13
CA TYR A 40 -7.63 -1.80 1.31
C TYR A 40 -8.68 -0.99 2.09
N VAL A 41 -8.70 0.33 1.96
CA VAL A 41 -9.60 1.17 2.76
C VAL A 41 -11.05 1.03 2.26
N ASP A 42 -11.30 1.30 0.99
CA ASP A 42 -12.63 1.24 0.42
C ASP A 42 -13.13 -0.20 0.32
N GLY A 43 -12.29 -1.11 -0.20
CA GLY A 43 -12.63 -2.52 -0.35
C GLY A 43 -12.84 -3.25 0.98
N LEU A 44 -11.79 -3.39 1.80
CA LEU A 44 -11.84 -4.22 3.00
C LEU A 44 -12.46 -3.50 4.22
N GLN A 45 -12.00 -2.29 4.53
CA GLN A 45 -12.45 -1.60 5.74
C GLN A 45 -13.88 -1.08 5.60
N ASN A 46 -14.25 -0.58 4.42
CA ASN A 46 -15.55 0.04 4.14
C ASN A 46 -16.54 -0.86 3.39
N LEU A 47 -16.25 -2.16 3.26
CA LEU A 47 -17.11 -3.15 2.59
C LEU A 47 -17.45 -2.81 1.13
N GLY A 48 -16.52 -2.18 0.42
CA GLY A 48 -16.67 -1.72 -0.96
C GLY A 48 -16.53 -2.83 -2.01
N ASP A 49 -15.78 -2.53 -3.06
CA ASP A 49 -15.56 -3.42 -4.21
C ASP A 49 -14.41 -4.40 -3.92
N LEU A 50 -14.76 -5.67 -3.74
CA LEU A 50 -13.80 -6.72 -3.40
C LEU A 50 -13.03 -7.27 -4.61
N GLU A 51 -13.44 -6.96 -5.84
CA GLU A 51 -12.62 -7.29 -7.01
C GLU A 51 -11.36 -6.41 -7.04
N LYS A 52 -11.49 -5.14 -6.65
CA LYS A 52 -10.32 -4.25 -6.45
C LYS A 52 -9.43 -4.75 -5.32
N THR A 53 -10.01 -5.27 -4.24
CA THR A 53 -9.24 -5.94 -3.19
C THR A 53 -8.45 -7.13 -3.73
N ARG A 54 -9.09 -8.02 -4.49
CA ARG A 54 -8.40 -9.19 -5.08
C ARG A 54 -7.26 -8.80 -6.01
N ALA A 55 -7.45 -7.77 -6.83
CA ALA A 55 -6.41 -7.29 -7.75
C ALA A 55 -5.23 -6.63 -7.01
N GLY A 56 -5.51 -5.95 -5.90
CA GLY A 56 -4.52 -5.14 -5.20
C GLY A 56 -3.74 -5.83 -4.08
N PHE A 57 -4.15 -7.02 -3.66
CA PHE A 57 -3.41 -7.84 -2.70
C PHE A 57 -2.77 -9.03 -3.42
N HIS A 58 -1.54 -9.38 -3.03
CA HIS A 58 -0.94 -10.62 -3.47
C HIS A 58 -1.65 -11.81 -2.80
N PRO A 59 -1.86 -12.96 -3.48
CA PRO A 59 -2.53 -14.13 -2.89
C PRO A 59 -1.87 -14.64 -1.61
N ASP A 60 -0.54 -14.53 -1.51
CA ASP A 60 0.23 -14.92 -0.31
C ASP A 60 0.26 -13.85 0.79
N PHE A 61 -0.50 -12.77 0.66
CA PHE A 61 -0.59 -11.77 1.72
C PHE A 61 -1.04 -12.39 3.03
N VAL A 62 -0.36 -12.00 4.12
CA VAL A 62 -0.77 -12.31 5.48
C VAL A 62 -0.72 -11.04 6.34
N LEU A 63 -1.82 -10.78 7.05
CA LEU A 63 -1.83 -9.86 8.18
C LEU A 63 -1.32 -10.61 9.41
N LEU A 64 -0.25 -10.09 10.00
CA LEU A 64 0.32 -10.56 11.24
C LEU A 64 -0.12 -9.64 12.38
N GLY A 65 -0.84 -10.20 13.34
CA GLY A 65 -1.25 -9.49 14.56
C GLY A 65 -0.47 -9.99 15.77
N LEU A 66 -0.19 -9.11 16.73
CA LEU A 66 0.34 -9.50 18.03
C LEU A 66 -0.79 -9.44 19.07
N ARG A 67 -1.11 -10.57 19.70
CA ARG A 67 -2.12 -10.66 20.75
C ARG A 67 -1.60 -11.58 21.85
N ASP A 68 -1.61 -11.08 23.10
CA ASP A 68 -1.20 -11.86 24.27
C ASP A 68 0.18 -12.52 24.12
N GLY A 69 1.12 -11.81 23.48
CA GLY A 69 2.49 -12.28 23.22
C GLY A 69 2.62 -13.28 22.07
N GLN A 70 1.51 -13.63 21.40
CA GLN A 70 1.47 -14.59 20.31
C GLN A 70 1.14 -13.93 18.97
N LEU A 71 1.72 -14.45 17.90
CA LEU A 71 1.42 -14.02 16.54
C LEU A 71 0.15 -14.70 16.03
N THR A 72 -0.80 -13.89 15.58
CA THR A 72 -1.95 -14.33 14.79
C THR A 72 -1.68 -14.10 13.31
N ARG A 73 -2.27 -14.95 12.47
CA ARG A 73 -2.16 -14.89 11.01
C ARG A 73 -3.55 -14.78 10.41
N LEU A 74 -3.74 -13.84 9.49
CA LEU A 74 -4.94 -13.70 8.69
C LEU A 74 -4.55 -13.57 7.22
N PRO A 75 -4.60 -14.68 6.44
CA PRO A 75 -4.46 -14.64 4.99
C PRO A 75 -5.49 -13.73 4.33
N ILE A 76 -5.15 -13.16 3.17
CA ILE A 76 -6.09 -12.29 2.44
C ILE A 76 -7.39 -13.01 2.03
N ALA A 77 -7.31 -14.28 1.65
CA ALA A 77 -8.47 -15.07 1.25
C ALA A 77 -9.52 -15.14 2.37
N ASP A 78 -9.08 -15.39 3.61
CA ASP A 78 -9.96 -15.46 4.78
C ASP A 78 -10.56 -14.09 5.13
N TRP A 79 -9.77 -13.02 4.97
CA TRP A 79 -10.27 -11.66 5.21
C TRP A 79 -11.31 -11.24 4.17
N ILE A 80 -11.09 -11.56 2.89
CA ILE A 80 -12.08 -11.33 1.83
C ILE A 80 -13.35 -12.13 2.11
N ALA A 81 -13.25 -13.43 2.40
CA ALA A 81 -14.41 -14.28 2.69
C ALA A 81 -15.22 -13.78 3.91
N SER A 82 -14.52 -13.33 4.97
CA SER A 82 -15.18 -12.67 6.11
C SER A 82 -15.90 -11.39 5.69
N THR A 83 -15.27 -10.59 4.82
CA THR A 83 -15.82 -9.32 4.34
C THR A 83 -17.05 -9.52 3.46
N GLU A 84 -17.06 -10.54 2.61
CA GLU A 84 -18.23 -10.95 1.83
C GLU A 84 -19.41 -11.32 2.72
N LYS A 85 -19.16 -12.12 3.78
CA LYS A 85 -20.20 -12.49 4.75
C LYS A 85 -20.79 -11.26 5.43
N ARG A 86 -19.96 -10.32 5.88
CA ARG A 86 -20.40 -9.05 6.50
C ARG A 86 -21.23 -8.20 5.54
N LYS A 87 -20.82 -8.14 4.27
CA LYS A 87 -21.55 -7.40 3.22
C LYS A 87 -22.91 -8.04 2.94
N ALA A 88 -22.95 -9.37 2.81
CA ALA A 88 -24.19 -10.13 2.59
C ALA A 88 -25.19 -10.04 3.76
N SER A 89 -24.69 -9.91 4.99
CA SER A 89 -25.54 -9.71 6.17
C SER A 89 -26.06 -8.26 6.31
N GLY A 90 -25.75 -7.37 5.37
CA GLY A 90 -26.19 -5.97 5.42
C GLY A 90 -25.49 -5.12 6.48
N GLN A 91 -24.33 -5.54 6.98
CA GLN A 91 -23.60 -4.79 7.99
C GLN A 91 -23.12 -3.45 7.41
N LYS A 92 -23.21 -2.38 8.21
CA LYS A 92 -22.76 -1.03 7.85
C LYS A 92 -21.77 -0.54 8.91
N PRO A 93 -20.46 -0.79 8.76
CA PRO A 93 -19.48 -0.28 9.71
C PRO A 93 -19.39 1.25 9.60
N PRO A 94 -18.97 1.94 10.67
CA PRO A 94 -18.60 3.36 10.57
C PRO A 94 -17.55 3.56 9.49
N LEU A 95 -17.65 4.66 8.76
CA LEU A 95 -16.71 4.99 7.69
C LEU A 95 -15.29 5.03 8.23
N THR A 96 -14.41 4.25 7.62
CA THR A 96 -12.98 4.26 7.88
C THR A 96 -12.28 5.15 6.86
N THR A 97 -11.49 6.10 7.32
CA THR A 97 -10.60 6.90 6.48
C THR A 97 -9.15 6.57 6.79
N CYS A 98 -8.24 6.90 5.87
CA CYS A 98 -6.81 6.77 6.12
C CYS A 98 -6.06 8.08 6.00
N LYS A 99 -4.99 8.20 6.79
CA LYS A 99 -3.98 9.24 6.67
C LYS A 99 -2.62 8.59 6.42
N PHE A 100 -2.05 8.83 5.24
CA PHE A 100 -0.70 8.39 4.91
C PHE A 100 0.32 9.20 5.72
N LEU A 101 1.18 8.51 6.46
CA LEU A 101 2.24 9.13 7.25
C LEU A 101 3.59 9.05 6.54
N GLN A 102 3.85 7.92 5.87
CA GLN A 102 5.09 7.68 5.16
C GLN A 102 4.84 6.69 4.01
N VAL A 103 5.45 6.96 2.87
CA VAL A 103 5.62 6.00 1.77
C VAL A 103 7.12 5.99 1.48
N ASP A 104 7.73 4.82 1.57
CA ASP A 104 9.16 4.62 1.30
C ASP A 104 9.29 3.56 0.21
N ILE A 105 10.03 3.89 -0.86
CA ILE A 105 10.12 3.10 -2.09
C ILE A 105 11.59 2.88 -2.41
N THR A 106 11.98 1.63 -2.61
CA THR A 106 13.31 1.24 -3.06
C THR A 106 13.18 0.23 -4.19
N GLY A 107 13.39 0.70 -5.43
CA GLY A 107 13.24 -0.15 -6.62
C GLY A 107 11.81 -0.66 -6.77
N ASP A 108 11.63 -1.98 -6.68
CA ASP A 108 10.34 -2.66 -6.77
C ASP A 108 9.70 -2.96 -5.40
N ALA A 109 10.34 -2.58 -4.29
CA ALA A 109 9.84 -2.77 -2.93
C ALA A 109 9.35 -1.45 -2.34
N ALA A 110 8.29 -1.51 -1.52
CA ALA A 110 7.83 -0.35 -0.76
C ALA A 110 7.26 -0.72 0.61
N VAL A 111 7.35 0.24 1.53
CA VAL A 111 6.62 0.21 2.81
C VAL A 111 5.78 1.46 2.99
N VAL A 112 4.59 1.29 3.53
CA VAL A 112 3.67 2.40 3.83
C VAL A 112 3.28 2.35 5.29
N LYS A 113 3.47 3.48 5.97
CA LYS A 113 2.90 3.73 7.29
C LYS A 113 1.67 4.62 7.13
N LEU A 114 0.53 4.17 7.63
CA LEU A 114 -0.71 4.94 7.59
C LEU A 114 -1.51 4.79 8.88
N GLU A 115 -2.35 5.76 9.17
CA GLU A 115 -3.34 5.67 10.24
C GLU A 115 -4.70 5.35 9.66
N LEU A 116 -5.47 4.51 10.34
CA LEU A 116 -6.90 4.37 10.10
C LEU A 116 -7.68 5.13 11.17
N HIS A 117 -8.71 5.84 10.72
CA HIS A 117 -9.57 6.65 11.57
C HIS A 117 -11.03 6.26 11.37
N ARG A 118 -11.81 6.27 12.46
CA ARG A 118 -13.28 6.16 12.45
C ARG A 118 -13.83 7.23 13.38
N GLU A 119 -14.83 7.97 12.91
CA GLU A 119 -15.50 9.02 13.70
C GLU A 119 -14.51 10.04 14.30
N GLY A 120 -13.44 10.36 13.56
CA GLY A 120 -12.38 11.27 14.00
C GLY A 120 -11.36 10.68 14.98
N GLN A 121 -11.53 9.41 15.39
CA GLN A 121 -10.61 8.72 16.29
C GLN A 121 -9.66 7.82 15.51
N ARG A 122 -8.37 7.88 15.85
CA ARG A 122 -7.35 6.97 15.33
C ARG A 122 -7.54 5.60 15.96
N ILE A 123 -7.81 4.58 15.15
CA ILE A 123 -8.05 3.21 15.60
C ILE A 123 -6.86 2.28 15.34
N PHE A 124 -6.08 2.55 14.28
CA PHE A 124 -4.90 1.77 13.94
C PHE A 124 -3.77 2.65 13.40
N THR A 125 -2.54 2.20 13.62
CA THR A 125 -1.41 2.53 12.76
C THR A 125 -0.96 1.25 12.07
N ASP A 126 -1.10 1.22 10.76
CA ASP A 126 -0.75 0.08 9.91
C ASP A 126 0.60 0.30 9.24
N TYR A 127 1.34 -0.80 9.08
CA TYR A 127 2.54 -0.89 8.27
C TYR A 127 2.28 -1.92 7.18
N LEU A 128 2.22 -1.44 5.94
CA LEU A 128 1.98 -2.26 4.75
C LEU A 128 3.29 -2.45 4.01
N SER A 129 3.58 -3.68 3.61
CA SER A 129 4.67 -4.00 2.68
C SER A 129 4.09 -4.28 1.30
N LEU A 130 4.76 -3.79 0.26
CA LEU A 130 4.32 -3.92 -1.12
C LEU A 130 5.49 -4.31 -2.04
N TYR A 131 5.15 -4.99 -3.14
CA TYR A 131 6.05 -5.20 -4.27
C TYR A 131 5.39 -4.77 -5.57
N LYS A 132 6.21 -4.32 -6.52
CA LYS A 132 5.80 -4.02 -7.90
C LYS A 132 6.00 -5.25 -8.78
N PHE A 133 4.90 -5.84 -9.20
CA PHE A 133 4.86 -6.95 -10.15
C PHE A 133 4.73 -6.41 -11.59
N PRO A 134 4.88 -7.25 -12.62
CA PRO A 134 4.69 -6.83 -14.02
C PRO A 134 3.33 -6.19 -14.30
N ASP A 135 2.29 -6.55 -13.54
CA ASP A 135 0.93 -6.02 -13.63
C ASP A 135 0.66 -4.85 -12.65
N GLY A 136 1.64 -4.43 -11.86
CA GLY A 136 1.58 -3.28 -10.96
C GLY A 136 1.88 -3.59 -9.50
N TRP A 137 1.70 -2.58 -8.65
CA TRP A 137 1.91 -2.71 -7.21
C TRP A 137 0.86 -3.62 -6.56
N LYS A 138 1.30 -4.45 -5.60
CA LYS A 138 0.41 -5.27 -4.76
C LYS A 138 0.85 -5.20 -3.30
N ILE A 139 -0.13 -5.25 -2.39
CA ILE A 139 0.10 -5.36 -0.95
C ILE A 139 0.43 -6.82 -0.63
N VAL A 140 1.59 -7.05 -0.01
CA VAL A 140 2.12 -8.41 0.26
C VAL A 140 2.18 -8.76 1.76
N GLY A 141 2.08 -7.77 2.65
CA GLY A 141 2.04 -8.02 4.09
C GLY A 141 1.54 -6.84 4.90
N LYS A 142 1.09 -7.13 6.13
CA LYS A 142 0.65 -6.11 7.09
C LYS A 142 0.99 -6.49 8.52
N ILE A 143 1.51 -5.52 9.28
CA ILE A 143 1.43 -5.49 10.75
C ILE A 143 0.74 -4.20 11.20
N TYR A 144 0.34 -4.13 12.47
CA TYR A 144 -0.35 -2.96 12.98
C TYR A 144 -0.16 -2.76 14.49
N TYR A 145 -0.41 -1.52 14.92
CA TYR A 145 -0.70 -1.17 16.30
C TYR A 145 -2.17 -0.75 16.41
N ARG A 146 -2.88 -1.28 17.40
CA ARG A 146 -4.26 -0.89 17.73
C ARG A 146 -4.23 0.16 18.84
N HIS A 147 -4.87 1.30 18.61
CA HIS A 147 -4.99 2.37 19.60
C HIS A 147 -6.15 2.12 20.55
#